data_AF-A0A350CR00-F1
#
_entry.id   AF-A0A350CR00-F1
#
_cell.length_a   1.000
_cell.length_b   1.000
_cell.length_c   1.000
_cell.angle_alpha   90.00
_cell.angle_beta   90.00
_cell.angle_gamma   90.00
#
_symmetry.space_group_name_H-M   'P 1'
#
loop_
_entity.id
_entity.type
_entity.pdbx_description
1 polymer ?
#
loop_
_entity_poly.entity_id
_entity_poly.type
_entity_poly.pdbx_seq_one_letter_code
_entity_poly.pdbx_strand_id
1 'polypeptide(L)'
;MAAPFASAAPPAPATNHPILGIWKLSLPDLRCSEVYRFRGDGTTLVTSAEEVSESEYSIPDKPSAKGFYKLEDRIVKDNGKKDCAGAIMKVGTRATNFVRFHPSGELFLMCSDESMEACIGPFERVEGEEA
;
A
#
# COMPACT_ATOMS: atom_id res chain seq x y z
N MET A 1 11.59 -8.39 35.63
CA MET A 1 11.95 -7.41 34.58
C MET A 1 11.39 -7.91 33.26
N ALA A 2 10.42 -7.20 32.67
CA ALA A 2 9.98 -7.46 31.30
C ALA A 2 10.88 -6.65 30.35
N ALA A 3 11.53 -7.33 29.40
CA ALA A 3 12.30 -6.65 28.36
C ALA A 3 11.34 -5.88 27.44
N PRO A 4 11.69 -4.66 26.99
CA PRO A 4 10.92 -3.99 25.97
C PRO A 4 11.06 -4.78 24.66
N PHE A 5 9.95 -5.29 24.14
CA PHE A 5 9.91 -5.79 22.77
C PHE A 5 10.13 -4.60 21.84
N ALA A 6 11.36 -4.42 21.38
CA ALA A 6 11.62 -3.58 20.22
C ALA A 6 10.85 -4.21 19.05
N SER A 7 9.78 -3.55 18.61
CA SER A 7 9.11 -3.91 17.36
C SER A 7 10.12 -3.68 16.26
N ALA A 8 10.74 -4.75 15.76
CA ALA A 8 11.56 -4.67 14.56
C ALA A 8 10.68 -4.14 13.43
N ALA A 9 11.21 -3.22 12.62
CA ALA A 9 10.55 -2.83 11.38
C ALA A 9 10.28 -4.10 10.55
N PRO A 10 9.13 -4.18 9.86
CA PRO A 10 8.85 -5.31 9.00
C PRO A 10 9.99 -5.51 7.99
N PRO A 11 10.29 -6.77 7.62
CA PRO A 11 11.34 -7.03 6.64
C PRO A 11 11.00 -6.36 5.32
N ALA A 12 12.00 -5.70 4.73
CA ALA A 12 11.92 -5.15 3.39
C ALA A 12 11.54 -6.24 2.38
N PRO A 13 10.71 -5.93 1.37
CA PRO A 13 10.41 -6.88 0.30
C PRO A 13 11.64 -7.17 -0.55
N ALA A 14 11.66 -8.30 -1.26
CA ALA A 14 12.67 -8.58 -2.27
C ALA A 14 12.82 -7.42 -3.28
N THR A 15 14.03 -7.15 -3.74
CA THR A 15 14.36 -6.03 -4.64
C THR A 15 13.65 -6.09 -6.00
N ASN A 16 13.17 -7.27 -6.40
CA ASN A 16 12.40 -7.50 -7.62
C ASN A 16 10.90 -7.74 -7.35
N HIS A 17 10.41 -7.42 -6.14
CA HIS A 17 9.00 -7.62 -5.80
C HIS A 17 8.10 -6.74 -6.68
N PRO A 18 7.01 -7.27 -7.28
CA PRO A 18 6.18 -6.53 -8.23
C PRO A 18 5.54 -5.27 -7.63
N ILE A 19 5.31 -5.24 -6.31
CA ILE A 19 4.76 -4.07 -5.59
C ILE A 19 5.64 -2.82 -5.69
N LEU A 20 6.95 -2.97 -5.86
CA LEU A 20 7.87 -1.84 -5.81
C LEU A 20 7.62 -0.86 -6.95
N GLY A 21 7.73 0.43 -6.65
CA GLY A 21 7.49 1.52 -7.59
C GLY A 21 6.32 2.41 -7.18
N ILE A 22 5.85 3.20 -8.15
CA ILE A 22 4.78 4.19 -7.97
C ILE A 22 3.52 3.68 -8.67
N TRP A 23 2.40 3.80 -7.96
CA TRP A 23 1.10 3.33 -8.40
C TRP A 23 0.06 4.40 -8.19
N LYS A 24 -0.82 4.57 -9.17
CA LYS A 24 -1.92 5.53 -9.12
C LYS A 24 -3.24 4.78 -9.06
N LEU A 25 -4.07 5.15 -8.09
CA LEU A 25 -5.48 4.77 -8.02
C LEU A 25 -6.33 5.96 -8.45
N SER A 26 -7.15 5.78 -9.47
CA SER A 26 -8.13 6.81 -9.88
C SER A 26 -9.49 6.50 -9.22
N LEU A 27 -10.05 7.46 -8.51
CA LEU A 27 -11.35 7.38 -7.83
C LEU A 27 -12.34 8.33 -8.54
N PRO A 28 -12.92 7.93 -9.68
CA PRO A 28 -13.72 8.83 -10.53
C PRO A 28 -14.97 9.36 -9.83
N ASP A 29 -15.63 8.55 -9.00
CA ASP A 29 -16.82 8.94 -8.24
C ASP A 29 -16.53 10.07 -7.25
N LEU A 30 -15.29 10.13 -6.75
CA LEU A 30 -14.80 11.18 -5.85
C LEU A 30 -14.07 12.30 -6.61
N ARG A 31 -13.89 12.16 -7.94
CA ARG A 31 -13.07 13.04 -8.78
C ARG A 31 -11.68 13.28 -8.19
N CYS A 32 -11.09 12.22 -7.65
CA CYS A 32 -9.83 12.25 -6.93
C CYS A 32 -8.90 11.14 -7.42
N SER A 33 -7.61 11.24 -7.10
CA SER A 33 -6.65 10.16 -7.32
C SER A 33 -5.70 10.06 -6.15
N GLU A 34 -5.28 8.85 -5.88
CA GLU A 34 -4.29 8.53 -4.87
C GLU A 34 -3.01 8.02 -5.54
N VAL A 35 -1.85 8.38 -5.00
CA VAL A 35 -0.55 7.93 -5.48
C VAL A 35 0.17 7.22 -4.34
N TYR A 36 0.54 5.97 -4.58
CA TYR A 36 1.23 5.09 -3.63
C TYR A 36 2.63 4.81 -4.16
N ARG A 37 3.65 5.18 -3.37
CA ARG A 37 5.05 4.84 -3.65
C ARG A 37 5.51 3.77 -2.67
N PHE A 38 5.66 2.54 -3.15
CA PHE A 38 6.21 1.43 -2.38
C PHE A 38 7.73 1.38 -2.55
N ARG A 39 8.46 1.59 -1.46
CA ARG A 39 9.92 1.63 -1.44
C ARG A 39 10.50 0.28 -1.00
N GLY A 40 11.71 0.00 -1.47
CA GLY A 40 12.45 -1.23 -1.14
C GLY A 40 12.95 -1.32 0.30
N ASP A 41 12.75 -0.28 1.13
CA ASP A 41 13.09 -0.27 2.55
C ASP A 41 11.92 -0.70 3.45
N GLY A 42 10.77 -1.10 2.87
CA GLY A 42 9.57 -1.45 3.62
C GLY A 42 8.73 -0.25 4.04
N THR A 43 8.91 0.92 3.41
CA THR A 43 8.04 2.09 3.61
C THR A 43 7.19 2.44 2.40
N THR A 44 5.98 2.94 2.65
CA THR A 44 5.14 3.57 1.63
C THR A 44 5.04 5.08 1.86
N LEU A 45 4.89 5.83 0.78
CA LEU A 45 4.38 7.20 0.81
C LEU A 45 3.10 7.24 0.00
N VAL A 46 2.04 7.73 0.62
CA VAL A 46 0.73 7.87 0.00
C VAL A 46 0.36 9.34 -0.05
N THR A 47 -0.07 9.79 -1.22
CA THR A 47 -0.68 11.11 -1.42
C THR A 47 -2.11 10.90 -1.88
N SER A 48 -3.08 11.38 -1.09
CA SER A 48 -4.52 11.27 -1.36
C SER A 48 -5.18 12.63 -1.13
N ALA A 49 -5.58 13.32 -2.21
CA ALA A 49 -6.02 14.72 -2.13
C ALA A 49 -5.00 15.63 -1.40
N GLU A 50 -5.34 16.12 -0.20
CA GLU A 50 -4.45 16.94 0.64
C GLU A 50 -3.63 16.09 1.63
N GLU A 51 -4.01 14.83 1.86
CA GLU A 51 -3.31 13.90 2.72
C GLU A 51 -1.95 13.53 2.12
N VAL A 52 -0.95 13.52 3.00
CA VAL A 52 0.36 12.90 2.75
C VAL A 52 0.70 12.06 3.97
N SER A 53 0.76 10.75 3.79
CA SER A 53 1.05 9.78 4.85
C SER A 53 2.20 8.86 4.50
N GLU A 54 2.97 8.47 5.51
CA GLU A 54 4.01 7.45 5.41
C GLU A 54 3.62 6.25 6.28
N SER A 55 3.76 5.05 5.73
CA SER A 55 3.55 3.80 6.47
C SER A 55 4.78 2.90 6.39
N GLU A 56 4.93 2.04 7.39
CA GLU A 56 5.75 0.83 7.28
C GLU A 56 4.85 -0.29 6.78
N TYR A 57 5.34 -1.13 5.86
CA TYR A 57 4.58 -2.25 5.32
C TYR A 57 5.38 -3.56 5.30
N SER A 58 4.64 -4.66 5.33
CA SER A 58 5.15 -6.03 5.14
C SER A 58 4.36 -6.71 4.04
N ILE A 59 5.07 -7.41 3.15
CA ILE A 59 4.48 -8.20 2.08
C ILE A 59 5.41 -9.40 1.81
N PRO A 60 4.87 -10.63 1.67
CA PRO A 60 5.70 -11.80 1.41
C PRO A 60 6.24 -11.79 -0.01
N ASP A 61 7.42 -12.38 -0.24
CA ASP A 61 8.03 -12.43 -1.58
C ASP A 61 7.24 -13.24 -2.60
N LYS A 62 6.34 -14.12 -2.13
CA LYS A 62 5.53 -15.03 -2.95
C LYS A 62 4.05 -14.88 -2.59
N PRO A 63 3.15 -15.02 -3.58
CA PRO A 63 1.73 -15.01 -3.30
C PRO A 63 1.32 -16.31 -2.58
N SER A 64 0.13 -16.28 -2.01
CA SER A 64 -0.55 -17.48 -1.53
C SER A 64 -0.92 -18.41 -2.69
N ALA A 65 -1.41 -19.60 -2.36
CA ALA A 65 -1.88 -20.57 -3.35
C ALA A 65 -3.02 -20.02 -4.26
N LYS A 66 -3.72 -18.98 -3.81
CA LYS A 66 -4.76 -18.29 -4.58
C LYS A 66 -4.23 -17.15 -5.45
N GLY A 67 -2.94 -16.85 -5.37
CA GLY A 67 -2.30 -15.78 -6.15
C GLY A 67 -2.37 -14.39 -5.52
N PHE A 68 -2.68 -14.28 -4.22
CA PHE A 68 -2.76 -13.02 -3.49
C PHE A 68 -1.53 -12.81 -2.60
N TYR A 69 -1.08 -11.58 -2.48
CA TYR A 69 -0.05 -11.15 -1.53
C TYR A 69 -0.72 -10.48 -0.35
N LYS A 70 -0.48 -10.96 0.87
CA LYS A 70 -0.95 -10.28 2.08
C LYS A 70 -0.08 -9.06 2.35
N LEU A 71 -0.64 -7.87 2.16
CA LEU A 71 -0.03 -6.58 2.47
C LEU A 71 -0.54 -6.12 3.83
N GLU A 72 0.37 -5.92 4.78
CA GLU A 72 0.06 -5.33 6.08
C GLU A 72 0.82 -4.03 6.21
N ASP A 73 0.13 -2.94 6.53
CA ASP A 73 0.75 -1.64 6.73
C ASP A 73 0.35 -1.00 8.06
N ARG A 74 1.20 -0.05 8.49
CA ARG A 74 0.98 0.77 9.67
C ARG A 74 1.43 2.19 9.39
N ILE A 75 0.52 3.15 9.54
CA ILE A 75 0.81 4.57 9.38
C ILE A 75 1.77 5.02 10.48
N VAL A 76 2.93 5.56 10.09
CA VAL A 76 3.95 6.10 10.99
C VAL A 76 4.01 7.61 10.98
N LYS A 77 3.58 8.26 9.90
CA LYS A 77 3.42 9.72 9.80
C LYS A 77 2.21 10.08 8.98
N ASP A 78 1.58 11.19 9.32
CA ASP A 78 0.45 11.75 8.60
C ASP A 78 0.47 13.29 8.77
N ASN A 79 0.05 14.03 7.74
CA ASN A 79 0.04 15.49 7.76
C ASN A 79 -1.25 16.10 8.35
N GLY A 80 -2.20 15.28 8.82
CA GLY A 80 -3.45 15.67 9.44
C GLY A 80 -4.48 16.22 8.47
N LYS A 81 -4.30 16.00 7.17
CA LYS A 81 -5.21 16.47 6.12
C LYS A 81 -6.16 15.35 5.69
N LYS A 82 -7.12 15.72 4.85
CA LYS A 82 -8.16 14.81 4.38
C LYS A 82 -7.69 14.05 3.15
N ASP A 83 -7.98 12.76 3.15
CA ASP A 83 -7.87 11.88 1.99
C ASP A 83 -8.96 12.18 0.94
N CYS A 84 -8.93 11.46 -0.18
CA CYS A 84 -9.95 11.53 -1.21
C CYS A 84 -11.38 11.26 -0.71
N ALA A 85 -11.55 10.45 0.34
CA ALA A 85 -12.84 10.15 0.97
C ALA A 85 -13.25 11.19 2.03
N GLY A 86 -12.42 12.18 2.31
CA GLY A 86 -12.65 13.21 3.31
C GLY A 86 -12.28 12.80 4.74
N ALA A 87 -11.65 11.65 4.93
CA ALA A 87 -11.21 11.12 6.22
C ALA A 87 -9.79 11.63 6.57
N ILE A 88 -9.51 11.73 7.88
CA ILE A 88 -8.17 12.05 8.37
C ILE A 88 -7.60 10.79 8.99
N MET A 89 -6.49 10.31 8.41
CA MET A 89 -5.84 9.10 8.87
C MET A 89 -5.10 9.34 10.18
N LYS A 90 -5.05 8.31 11.05
CA LYS A 90 -4.38 8.41 12.35
C LYS A 90 -3.07 7.64 12.33
N VAL A 91 -2.00 8.26 12.82
CA VAL A 91 -0.75 7.56 13.10
C VAL A 91 -1.01 6.36 14.02
N GLY A 92 -0.46 5.21 13.65
CA GLY A 92 -0.67 3.92 14.32
C GLY A 92 -1.83 3.09 13.77
N THR A 93 -2.65 3.65 12.86
CA THR A 93 -3.66 2.87 12.13
C THR A 93 -2.98 1.76 11.35
N ARG A 94 -3.59 0.58 11.37
CA ARG A 94 -3.12 -0.62 10.66
C ARG A 94 -4.15 -1.02 9.63
N ALA A 95 -3.69 -1.43 8.46
CA ALA A 95 -4.52 -2.04 7.44
C ALA A 95 -3.94 -3.40 7.02
N THR A 96 -4.83 -4.28 6.59
CA THR A 96 -4.47 -5.56 5.99
C THR A 96 -5.27 -5.69 4.72
N ASN A 97 -4.56 -5.81 3.61
CA ASN A 97 -5.11 -5.90 2.28
C ASN A 97 -4.47 -7.07 1.53
N PHE A 98 -5.14 -7.55 0.48
CA PHE A 98 -4.69 -8.66 -0.33
C PHE A 98 -4.50 -8.18 -1.76
N VAL A 99 -3.23 -8.10 -2.17
CA VAL A 99 -2.85 -7.56 -3.48
C VAL A 99 -2.82 -8.69 -4.50
N ARG A 100 -3.44 -8.45 -5.66
CA ARG A 100 -3.35 -9.34 -6.82
C ARG A 100 -2.86 -8.57 -8.03
N PHE A 101 -1.69 -8.95 -8.53
CA PHE A 101 -1.12 -8.36 -9.74
C PHE A 101 -1.76 -8.96 -11.00
N HIS A 102 -2.00 -8.11 -11.99
CA HIS A 102 -2.31 -8.54 -13.34
C HIS A 102 -1.03 -9.11 -13.99
N PRO A 103 -1.12 -10.14 -14.87
CA PRO A 103 0.05 -10.73 -15.53
C PRO A 103 0.92 -9.76 -16.33
N SER A 104 0.40 -8.59 -16.71
CA SER A 104 1.19 -7.53 -17.37
C SER A 104 2.24 -6.90 -16.46
N GLY A 105 2.09 -6.96 -15.14
CA GLY A 105 2.97 -6.26 -14.17
C GLY A 105 2.66 -4.77 -13.99
N GLU A 106 1.73 -4.23 -14.79
CA GLU A 106 1.38 -2.80 -14.84
C GLU A 106 0.12 -2.45 -14.06
N LEU A 107 -0.60 -3.45 -13.56
CA LEU A 107 -1.84 -3.29 -12.83
C LEU A 107 -1.87 -4.18 -11.59
N PHE A 108 -2.48 -3.70 -10.51
CA PHE A 108 -2.92 -4.58 -9.43
C PHE A 108 -4.28 -4.16 -8.87
N LEU A 109 -4.91 -5.10 -8.17
CA LEU A 109 -6.08 -4.88 -7.34
C LEU A 109 -5.72 -5.10 -5.87
N MET A 110 -6.34 -4.33 -4.98
CA MET A 110 -6.19 -4.47 -3.54
C MET A 110 -7.55 -4.89 -2.97
N CYS A 111 -7.61 -6.05 -2.33
CA CYS A 111 -8.85 -6.67 -1.86
C CYS A 111 -8.88 -6.79 -0.34
N SER A 112 -10.09 -6.88 0.23
CA SER A 112 -10.27 -7.05 1.68
C SER A 112 -9.93 -8.45 2.20
N ASP A 113 -9.95 -9.46 1.33
CA ASP A 113 -9.56 -10.84 1.59
C ASP A 113 -8.95 -11.48 0.33
N GLU A 114 -8.60 -12.77 0.40
CA GLU A 114 -8.12 -13.55 -0.77
C GLU A 114 -9.24 -13.97 -1.72
N SER A 115 -10.18 -13.08 -1.98
CA SER A 115 -11.24 -13.19 -2.99
C SER A 115 -11.21 -11.97 -3.92
N MET A 116 -12.06 -12.01 -4.94
CA MET A 116 -12.26 -10.91 -5.88
C MET A 116 -13.57 -10.16 -5.64
N GLU A 117 -14.24 -10.41 -4.50
CA GLU A 117 -15.60 -9.91 -4.23
C GLU A 117 -15.61 -8.44 -3.79
N ALA A 118 -14.59 -8.03 -3.04
CA ALA A 118 -14.45 -6.68 -2.52
C ALA A 118 -13.02 -6.18 -2.70
N CYS A 119 -12.78 -5.52 -3.84
CA CYS A 119 -11.48 -4.96 -4.22
C CYS A 119 -11.61 -3.50 -4.66
N ILE A 120 -10.55 -2.75 -4.42
CA ILE A 120 -10.31 -1.41 -4.94
C ILE A 120 -9.24 -1.46 -6.03
N GLY A 121 -9.40 -0.66 -7.08
CA GLY A 121 -8.48 -0.60 -8.22
C GLY A 121 -9.20 -0.40 -9.56
N PRO A 122 -8.47 -0.53 -10.68
CA PRO A 122 -7.05 -0.91 -10.74
C PRO A 122 -6.13 0.18 -10.23
N PHE A 123 -5.03 -0.25 -9.60
CA PHE A 123 -3.85 0.58 -9.41
C PHE A 123 -3.00 0.45 -10.67
N GLU A 124 -2.67 1.57 -11.28
CA GLU A 124 -1.88 1.64 -12.52
C GLU A 124 -0.45 2.06 -12.19
N ARG A 125 0.52 1.35 -12.74
CA ARG A 125 1.93 1.72 -12.56
C ARG A 125 2.19 3.08 -13.22
N VAL A 126 2.87 3.96 -12.51
CA VAL A 126 3.32 5.25 -13.06
C VAL A 126 4.75 5.09 -13.55
N GLU A 127 4.94 5.12 -14.87
CA GLU A 127 6.26 5.14 -15.49
C GLU A 127 6.84 6.57 -15.48
N GLY A 128 8.15 6.71 -15.23
CA GLY A 128 8.89 7.95 -15.51
C GLY A 128 8.99 8.99 -14.38
N GLU A 129 8.40 8.74 -13.20
CA GLU A 129 8.65 9.56 -12.01
C GLU A 129 9.62 8.80 -11.08
N GLU A 130 10.85 9.31 -10.93
CA GLU A 130 11.95 8.56 -10.32
C GLU A 130 11.63 8.12 -8.89
N ALA A 131 11.92 6.83 -8.62
CA ALA A 131 11.81 6.13 -7.33
C ALA A 131 12.92 6.52 -6.33
#